data_AF-A0A5S3SAJ6-F1
#
_entry.id   AF-A0A5S3SAJ6-F1
#
_cell.length_a   1.000
_cell.length_b   1.000
_cell.length_c   1.000
_cell.angle_alpha   90.00
_cell.angle_beta   90.00
_cell.angle_gamma   90.00
#
_symmetry.space_group_name_H-M   'P 1'
#
loop_
_entity.id
_entity.type
_entity.pdbx_description
1 polymer ?
#
loop_
_entity_poly.entity_id
_entity_poly.type
_entity_poly.pdbx_seq_one_letter_code
_entity_poly.pdbx_strand_id
1 'polypeptide(L)'
;MAKLISSDAMFLGGFLFGLMQPEKGQVTFKMNESRPSKRTQDALDELVEAGMVSVEPFNHYGGFVYTPVVSFKRPSTELEQRIG
;
A
#
# COMPACT_ATOMS: atom_id res chain seq x y z
N MET A 1 19.80 -3.40 -9.20
CA MET A 1 19.10 -2.14 -9.54
C MET A 1 17.82 -2.10 -8.73
N ALA A 2 17.60 -1.10 -7.88
CA ALA A 2 16.31 -0.95 -7.22
C ALA A 2 15.27 -0.64 -8.32
N LYS A 3 14.31 -1.56 -8.53
CA LYS A 3 13.19 -1.36 -9.46
C LYS A 3 12.46 -0.10 -9.01
N LEU A 4 12.34 0.88 -9.89
CA LEU A 4 11.58 2.09 -9.59
C LEU A 4 10.11 1.68 -9.46
N ILE A 5 9.51 1.89 -8.29
CA ILE A 5 8.09 1.60 -8.07
C ILE A 5 7.21 2.55 -8.89
N SER A 6 6.05 2.08 -9.36
CA SER A 6 5.11 2.89 -10.14
C SER A 6 4.56 4.09 -9.36
N SER A 7 4.05 5.09 -10.10
CA SER A 7 3.35 6.24 -9.51
C SER A 7 2.13 5.82 -8.70
N ASP A 8 1.45 4.76 -9.13
CA ASP A 8 0.27 4.23 -8.45
C ASP A 8 0.65 3.59 -7.12
N ALA A 9 1.73 2.79 -7.08
CA ALA A 9 2.28 2.22 -5.85
C ALA A 9 2.75 3.31 -4.88
N MET A 10 3.44 4.35 -5.38
CA MET A 10 3.85 5.49 -4.55
C MET A 10 2.66 6.25 -3.95
N PHE A 11 1.67 6.58 -4.79
CA PHE A 11 0.48 7.29 -4.34
C PHE A 11 -0.32 6.46 -3.33
N LEU A 12 -0.57 5.20 -3.65
CA LEU A 12 -1.33 4.29 -2.80
C LEU A 12 -0.62 4.07 -1.45
N GLY A 13 0.69 3.88 -1.49
CA GLY A 13 1.50 3.71 -0.28
C GLY A 13 1.45 4.94 0.62
N GLY A 14 1.62 6.14 0.05
CA GLY A 14 1.50 7.40 0.78
C GLY A 14 0.09 7.66 1.35
N PHE A 15 -0.95 7.24 0.63
CA PHE A 15 -2.34 7.40 1.04
C PHE A 15 -2.75 6.41 2.15
N LEU A 16 -2.51 5.12 1.94
CA LEU A 16 -2.92 4.06 2.86
C LEU A 16 -2.00 3.97 4.08
N PHE A 17 -0.70 4.04 3.87
CA PHE A 17 0.30 3.76 4.90
C PHE A 17 1.01 5.02 5.41
N GLY A 18 0.80 6.20 4.81
CA GLY A 18 1.51 7.43 5.18
C GLY A 18 1.23 7.96 6.60
N LEU A 19 0.22 7.42 7.29
CA LEU A 19 -0.07 7.70 8.70
C LEU A 19 0.26 6.52 9.63
N MET A 20 0.70 5.40 9.09
CA MET A 20 0.90 4.17 9.83
C MET A 20 2.33 4.08 10.38
N GLN A 21 2.47 3.58 11.60
CA GLN A 21 3.77 3.18 12.11
C GLN A 21 4.20 1.89 11.38
N PRO A 22 5.44 1.83 10.86
CA PRO A 22 5.98 0.60 10.30
C PRO A 22 5.84 -0.58 11.27
N GLU A 23 5.55 -1.75 10.74
CA GLU A 23 5.36 -3.03 11.45
C GLU A 23 4.19 -3.07 12.44
N LYS A 24 3.41 -1.99 12.57
CA LYS A 24 2.30 -1.89 13.52
C LYS A 24 0.96 -1.52 12.87
N GLY A 25 0.97 -0.58 11.92
CA GLY A 25 -0.26 -0.19 11.24
C GLY A 25 -0.68 -1.25 10.22
N GLN A 26 -1.97 -1.56 10.16
CA GLN A 26 -2.49 -2.61 9.28
C GLN A 26 -3.64 -2.09 8.44
N VAL A 27 -3.65 -2.46 7.16
CA VAL A 27 -4.80 -2.28 6.26
C VAL A 27 -5.32 -3.65 5.87
N THR A 28 -6.61 -3.89 6.09
CA THR A 28 -7.24 -5.16 5.71
C THR A 28 -8.15 -4.94 4.51
N PHE A 29 -7.94 -5.72 3.46
CA PHE A 29 -8.87 -5.83 2.34
C PHE A 29 -9.59 -7.17 2.42
N LYS A 30 -10.91 -7.13 2.58
CA LYS A 30 -11.77 -8.31 2.61
C LYS A 30 -12.33 -8.54 1.22
N MET A 31 -12.22 -9.76 0.69
CA MET A 31 -12.56 -10.04 -0.72
C MET A 31 -14.05 -9.92 -1.06
N ASN A 32 -14.93 -9.96 -0.06
CA ASN A 32 -16.37 -9.82 -0.26
C ASN A 32 -16.89 -8.39 -0.01
N GLU A 33 -16.21 -7.59 0.83
CA GLU A 33 -16.70 -6.27 1.27
C GLU A 33 -15.87 -5.11 0.71
N SER A 34 -14.57 -5.31 0.56
CA SER A 34 -13.61 -4.29 0.16
C SER A 34 -12.58 -4.85 -0.81
N ARG A 35 -13.03 -5.62 -1.80
CA ARG A 35 -12.15 -6.17 -2.81
C ARG A 35 -11.41 -5.04 -3.54
N PRO A 36 -10.07 -5.03 -3.55
CA PRO A 36 -9.33 -4.03 -4.30
C PRO A 36 -9.61 -4.18 -5.80
N SER A 37 -9.65 -3.05 -6.50
CA SER A 37 -9.67 -3.06 -7.96
C SER A 37 -8.38 -3.72 -8.49
N LYS A 38 -8.38 -4.16 -9.75
CA LYS A 38 -7.16 -4.74 -10.34
C LYS A 38 -5.96 -3.78 -10.27
N ARG A 39 -6.18 -2.50 -10.58
CA ARG A 39 -5.14 -1.45 -10.48
C ARG A 39 -4.60 -1.31 -9.05
N THR A 40 -5.49 -1.36 -8.05
CA THR A 40 -5.10 -1.28 -6.64
C THR A 40 -4.32 -2.52 -6.20
N GLN A 41 -4.76 -3.71 -6.62
CA GLN A 41 -4.07 -4.96 -6.32
C GLN A 41 -2.68 -4.98 -6.95
N ASP A 42 -2.57 -4.63 -8.24
CA ASP A 42 -1.28 -4.59 -8.94
C ASP A 42 -0.30 -3.62 -8.24
N ALA A 43 -0.78 -2.47 -7.73
CA ALA A 43 0.02 -1.53 -6.95
C ALA A 43 0.40 -2.05 -5.55
N LEU A 44 -0.49 -2.78 -4.87
CA LEU A 44 -0.18 -3.43 -3.59
C LEU A 44 0.87 -4.53 -3.76
N ASP A 45 0.74 -5.34 -4.81
CA ASP A 45 1.68 -6.40 -5.16
C ASP A 45 3.06 -5.82 -5.44
N GLU A 46 3.15 -4.68 -6.14
CA GLU A 46 4.41 -3.99 -6.38
C GLU A 46 5.07 -3.50 -5.07
N LEU A 47 4.30 -2.97 -4.12
CA LEU A 47 4.82 -2.58 -2.81
C LEU A 47 5.31 -3.79 -1.99
N VAL A 48 4.67 -4.94 -2.14
CA VAL A 48 5.09 -6.21 -1.53
C VAL A 48 6.36 -6.74 -2.17
N GLU A 49 6.44 -6.78 -3.51
CA GLU A 49 7.65 -7.16 -4.26
C GLU A 49 8.85 -6.27 -3.91
N ALA A 50 8.60 -4.97 -3.70
CA ALA A 50 9.61 -4.01 -3.31
C ALA A 50 10.04 -4.12 -1.83
N GLY A 51 9.40 -4.99 -1.04
CA GLY A 51 9.68 -5.14 0.39
C GLY A 51 9.32 -3.90 1.22
N MET A 52 8.34 -3.12 0.76
CA MET A 52 7.86 -1.93 1.46
C MET A 52 6.62 -2.21 2.32
N VAL A 53 5.90 -3.29 1.98
CA VAL A 53 4.70 -3.76 2.67
C VAL A 53 4.79 -5.28 2.80
N SER A 54 4.45 -5.82 3.97
CA SER A 54 4.21 -7.27 4.13
C SER A 54 2.73 -7.57 3.92
N VAL A 55 2.42 -8.77 3.42
CA VAL A 55 1.06 -9.24 3.20
C VAL A 55 0.84 -10.57 3.90
N GLU A 56 -0.29 -10.70 4.59
CA GLU A 56 -0.72 -11.91 5.27
C GLU A 56 -2.19 -12.22 4.93
N PRO A 57 -2.59 -13.50 4.81
CA PRO A 57 -3.99 -13.84 4.62
C PRO A 57 -4.83 -13.48 5.85
N PHE A 58 -5.92 -12.74 5.64
CA PHE A 58 -6.90 -12.44 6.68
C PHE A 58 -7.85 -13.64 6.84
N ASN A 59 -7.48 -14.57 7.73
CA ASN A 59 -8.26 -15.73 8.17
C ASN A 59 -8.86 -16.63 7.05
N HIS A 60 -9.68 -17.61 7.43
CA HIS A 60 -10.28 -18.59 6.51
C HIS A 60 -11.39 -18.03 5.60
N TYR A 61 -11.89 -16.81 5.86
CA TYR A 61 -12.99 -16.19 5.12
C TYR A 61 -12.53 -15.39 3.89
N GLY A 62 -11.22 -15.32 3.66
CA GLY A 62 -10.63 -14.66 2.50
C GLY A 62 -10.40 -13.17 2.71
N GLY A 63 -9.21 -12.72 2.33
CA GLY A 63 -8.78 -11.34 2.50
C GLY A 63 -7.28 -11.27 2.71
N PHE A 64 -6.74 -10.07 2.69
CA PHE A 64 -5.32 -9.80 2.89
C PHE A 64 -5.15 -8.65 3.87
N VAL A 65 -4.24 -8.83 4.83
CA VAL A 65 -3.75 -7.83 5.74
C VAL A 65 -2.41 -7.34 5.21
N TYR A 66 -2.31 -6.03 5.00
CA TYR A 66 -1.10 -5.37 4.54
C TYR A 66 -0.54 -4.52 5.68
N THR A 67 0.76 -4.69 5.97
CA THR A 67 1.46 -3.95 7.02
C THR A 67 2.66 -3.24 6.38
N PRO A 68 2.81 -1.91 6.49
CA PRO A 68 3.98 -1.24 5.96
C PRO A 68 5.20 -1.63 6.78
N VAL A 69 6.30 -1.98 6.12
CA VAL A 69 7.60 -2.26 6.78
C VAL A 69 8.54 -1.06 6.70
N VAL A 70 8.18 -0.06 5.89
CA VAL A 70 8.88 1.22 5.78
C VAL A 70 7.97 2.39 6.14
N SER A 71 8.55 3.53 6.48
CA SER A 71 7.79 4.77 6.66
C SER A 71 7.44 5.35 5.29
N PHE A 72 6.16 5.38 4.97
CA PHE A 72 5.66 6.09 3.80
C PHE A 72 5.60 7.58 4.13
N LYS A 73 6.30 8.39 3.34
CA LYS A 73 6.13 9.84 3.44
C LYS A 73 4.75 10.17 2.90
N ARG A 74 3.94 10.87 3.70
CA ARG A 74 2.76 11.55 3.16
C ARG A 74 3.23 12.43 1.99
N PRO A 75 2.49 12.49 0.88
CA PRO A 75 2.65 13.59 -0.06
C PRO A 75 2.55 14.88 0.75
N SER A 76 3.63 15.67 0.80
CA SER A 76 3.51 17.03 1.32
C SER A 76 2.55 17.79 0.40
N THR A 77 1.88 18.81 0.91
CA THR A 77 1.04 19.72 0.10
C THR A 77 1.78 20.29 -1.13
N GLU A 78 3.11 20.29 -1.14
CA GLU A 78 3.92 20.65 -2.32
C GLU A 78 3.90 19.61 -3.45
N LEU A 79 3.74 18.32 -3.14
CA LEU A 79 3.65 17.26 -4.13
C LEU A 79 2.29 17.30 -4.84
N GLU A 80 1.21 17.60 -4.11
CA GLU A 80 -0.14 17.83 -4.68
C GLU A 80 -0.15 18.98 -5.70
N GLN A 81 0.63 20.05 -5.48
CA GLN A 81 0.72 21.19 -6.40
C GLN A 81 1.43 20.89 -7.72
N ARG A 82 2.24 19.82 -7.80
CA ARG A 82 2.98 19.44 -9.02
C ARG A 82 2.24 18.46 -9.93
N ILE A 83 1.21 17.80 -9.42
CA ILE A 83 0.38 16.83 -10.14
C ILE A 83 -0.98 17.41 -10.54
N GLY A 84 -1.24 18.68 -10.18
CA GLY A 84 -2.37 19.48 -10.65
C GLY A 84 -2.04 20.26 -11.91
#